data_AF-A0A063YIY6-F1
#
_entry.id   AF-A0A063YIY6-F1
#
_cell.length_a   1.000
_cell.length_b   1.000
_cell.length_c   1.000
_cell.angle_alpha   90.00
_cell.angle_beta   90.00
_cell.angle_gamma   90.00
#
_symmetry.space_group_name_H-M   'P 1'
#
loop_
_entity.id
_entity.type
_entity.pdbx_description
1 polymer ?
#
loop_
_entity_poly.entity_id
_entity_poly.type
_entity_poly.pdbx_seq_one_letter_code
_entity_poly.pdbx_strand_id
1 'polypeptide(L)'
;MKNNIFQLLEELLKNNSKYLSKDKKILKPVVYNDVMNMNKELISLLMSNEEIKNSFFVKVNDNWIFDKNKFVWFLNSKEFLPDSYTRFSNKIGLSTFSGGGII
;
A
#
# COMPACT_ATOMS: atom_id res chain seq x y z
N MET A 1 8.72 -25.27 3.84
CA MET A 1 8.78 -24.07 4.71
C MET A 1 7.52 -23.28 4.46
N LYS A 2 6.73 -22.96 5.49
CA LYS A 2 5.57 -22.06 5.33
C LYS A 2 6.13 -20.66 5.18
N ASN A 3 6.08 -20.08 3.98
CA ASN A 3 6.43 -18.67 3.82
C ASN A 3 5.40 -17.86 4.62
N ASN A 4 5.88 -17.00 5.52
CA ASN A 4 4.99 -16.07 6.19
C ASN A 4 4.40 -15.14 5.10
N ILE A 5 3.12 -14.81 5.22
CA ILE A 5 2.39 -13.91 4.30
C ILE A 5 3.15 -12.61 4.00
N PHE A 6 3.99 -12.13 4.93
CA PHE A 6 4.89 -11.00 4.73
C PHE A 6 5.94 -11.24 3.64
N GLN A 7 6.64 -12.37 3.67
CA GLN A 7 7.66 -12.71 2.67
C GLN A 7 7.03 -12.86 1.30
N LEU A 8 5.87 -13.52 1.26
CA LEU A 8 5.13 -13.74 0.02
C LEU A 8 4.71 -12.42 -0.63
N LEU A 9 4.20 -11.47 0.17
CA LEU A 9 3.82 -10.15 -0.34
C LEU A 9 5.05 -9.36 -0.79
N GLU A 10 6.16 -9.44 -0.05
CA GLU A 10 7.40 -8.77 -0.43
C GLU A 10 7.92 -9.27 -1.78
N GLU A 11 7.99 -10.59 -1.96
CA GLU A 11 8.40 -11.22 -3.23
C GLU A 11 7.47 -10.83 -4.38
N LEU A 12 6.15 -10.84 -4.13
CA LEU A 12 5.17 -10.46 -5.14
C LEU A 12 5.34 -9.01 -5.59
N LEU A 13 5.51 -8.08 -4.65
CA LEU A 13 5.70 -6.66 -4.95
C LEU A 13 7.05 -6.39 -5.64
N LYS A 14 8.09 -7.16 -5.31
CA LYS A 14 9.41 -7.07 -5.97
C LYS A 14 9.39 -7.44 -7.45
N ASN A 15 8.38 -8.18 -7.90
CA ASN A 15 8.22 -8.49 -9.33
C ASN A 15 7.71 -7.29 -10.16
N ASN A 16 7.28 -6.21 -9.52
CA ASN A 16 6.83 -5.01 -10.22
C ASN A 16 7.73 -3.80 -9.86
N SER A 17 8.46 -3.31 -10.86
CA SER A 17 9.42 -2.21 -10.71
C SER A 17 8.78 -0.91 -10.20
N LYS A 18 7.48 -0.71 -10.40
CA LYS A 18 6.71 0.42 -9.86
C LYS A 18 6.82 0.54 -8.34
N TYR A 19 6.89 -0.59 -7.64
CA TYR A 19 6.94 -0.62 -6.18
C TYR A 19 8.37 -0.66 -5.64
N LEU A 20 9.39 -0.52 -6.49
CA LEU A 20 10.78 -0.61 -6.09
C LEU A 20 11.53 0.73 -6.23
N SER A 21 12.33 1.04 -5.21
CA SER A 21 13.38 2.06 -5.28
C SER A 21 14.52 1.60 -6.18
N LYS A 22 15.41 2.54 -6.53
CA LYS A 22 16.69 2.24 -7.21
C LYS A 22 17.50 1.14 -6.51
N ASP A 23 17.46 1.10 -5.17
CA ASP A 23 18.12 0.10 -4.32
C ASP A 23 17.31 -1.20 -4.12
N LYS A 24 16.29 -1.48 -4.95
CA LYS A 24 15.41 -2.67 -4.85
C LYS A 24 14.66 -2.81 -3.52
N LYS A 25 14.47 -1.71 -2.79
CA LYS A 25 13.64 -1.65 -1.58
C LYS A 25 12.20 -1.30 -1.94
N ILE A 26 11.23 -1.84 -1.20
CA ILE A 26 9.81 -1.54 -1.46
C ILE A 26 9.46 -0.09 -1.09
N LEU A 27 8.82 0.60 -2.02
CA LEU A 27 8.27 1.94 -1.89
C LEU A 27 6.89 1.89 -1.22
N LYS A 28 6.88 1.78 0.12
CA LYS A 28 5.64 1.74 0.94
C LYS A 28 4.64 2.86 0.61
N PRO A 29 5.05 4.12 0.39
CA PRO A 29 4.10 5.18 0.06
C PRO A 29 3.37 4.94 -1.28
N VAL A 30 4.06 4.35 -2.26
CA VAL A 30 3.49 4.03 -3.57
C VAL A 30 2.48 2.89 -3.42
N VAL A 31 2.86 1.82 -2.71
CA VAL A 31 1.96 0.69 -2.42
C VAL A 31 0.72 1.19 -1.67
N TYR A 32 0.89 1.97 -0.60
CA TYR A 32 -0.21 2.53 0.18
C TYR A 32 -1.13 3.41 -0.67
N ASN A 33 -0.57 4.30 -1.49
CA ASN A 33 -1.35 5.13 -2.40
C ASN A 33 -2.19 4.28 -3.36
N ASP A 34 -1.61 3.23 -3.92
CA ASP A 34 -2.32 2.33 -4.83
C ASP A 34 -3.41 1.52 -4.14
N VAL A 35 -3.21 1.12 -2.88
CA VAL A 35 -4.27 0.53 -2.06
C VAL A 35 -5.41 1.53 -1.83
N MET A 36 -5.08 2.79 -1.49
CA MET A 36 -6.09 3.83 -1.24
C MET A 36 -6.93 4.15 -2.48
N ASN A 37 -6.30 4.15 -3.65
CA ASN A 37 -6.95 4.44 -4.93
C ASN A 37 -7.56 3.21 -5.62
N MET A 38 -7.59 2.05 -4.97
CA MET A 38 -8.04 0.78 -5.56
C MET A 38 -7.40 0.52 -6.93
N ASN A 39 -6.09 0.74 -7.01
CA ASN A 39 -5.34 0.63 -8.25
C ASN A 39 -5.50 -0.79 -8.83
N LYS A 40 -6.01 -0.86 -10.07
CA LYS A 40 -6.33 -2.14 -10.74
C LYS A 40 -5.12 -3.03 -10.92
N GLU A 41 -3.95 -2.45 -11.19
CA GLU A 41 -2.70 -3.19 -11.38
C GLU A 41 -2.25 -3.83 -10.07
N LEU A 42 -2.32 -3.10 -8.95
CA LEU A 42 -2.03 -3.65 -7.63
C LEU A 42 -3.01 -4.77 -7.29
N ILE A 43 -4.31 -4.53 -7.40
CA ILE A 43 -5.33 -5.53 -7.05
C ILE A 43 -5.16 -6.80 -7.90
N SER A 44 -4.94 -6.65 -9.21
CA SER A 44 -4.68 -7.78 -10.10
C SER A 44 -3.41 -8.55 -9.72
N LEU A 45 -2.34 -7.83 -9.33
CA LEU A 45 -1.10 -8.45 -8.84
C LEU A 45 -1.38 -9.27 -7.57
N LEU A 46 -2.08 -8.69 -6.59
CA LEU A 46 -2.42 -9.38 -5.34
C LEU A 46 -3.30 -10.63 -5.58
N MET A 47 -4.20 -10.58 -6.57
CA MET A 47 -5.06 -11.71 -6.94
C MET A 47 -4.32 -12.85 -7.65
N SER A 48 -3.12 -12.60 -8.20
CA SER A 48 -2.35 -13.61 -8.92
C SER A 48 -1.72 -14.66 -8.02
N ASN A 49 -1.64 -14.39 -6.72
CA ASN A 49 -1.14 -15.33 -5.72
C ASN A 49 -2.28 -15.80 -4.81
N GLU A 50 -2.49 -17.12 -4.72
CA GLU A 50 -3.61 -17.70 -3.98
C GLU A 50 -3.57 -17.44 -2.47
N GLU A 51 -2.39 -17.47 -1.83
CA GLU A 51 -2.28 -17.23 -0.39
C GLU A 51 -2.56 -15.76 -0.04
N ILE A 52 -2.02 -14.81 -0.82
CA ILE A 52 -2.32 -13.38 -0.67
C ILE A 52 -3.80 -13.11 -0.95
N LYS A 53 -4.35 -13.71 -2.00
CA LYS A 53 -5.77 -13.60 -2.33
C LYS A 53 -6.64 -14.08 -1.18
N ASN A 54 -6.38 -15.28 -0.65
CA ASN A 54 -7.13 -15.85 0.47
C ASN A 54 -6.94 -15.06 1.78
N SER A 55 -5.82 -14.35 1.94
CA SER A 55 -5.55 -13.52 3.11
C SER A 55 -6.27 -12.18 3.06
N PHE A 56 -6.30 -11.51 1.90
CA PHE A 56 -6.72 -10.11 1.80
C PHE A 56 -7.98 -9.87 0.96
N PHE A 57 -8.61 -10.94 0.48
CA PHE A 57 -9.88 -10.88 -0.22
C PHE A 57 -10.91 -11.75 0.47
N VAL A 58 -12.15 -11.28 0.46
CA VAL A 58 -13.30 -12.02 0.95
C VAL A 58 -14.07 -12.54 -0.26
N LYS A 59 -14.35 -13.85 -0.26
CA LYS A 59 -15.20 -14.46 -1.28
C LYS A 59 -16.67 -14.23 -0.90
N VAL A 60 -17.42 -13.55 -1.77
CA VAL A 60 -18.86 -13.35 -1.63
C VAL A 60 -19.52 -13.90 -2.90
N ASN A 61 -20.25 -15.01 -2.76
CA ASN A 61 -20.72 -15.84 -3.88
C ASN A 61 -19.53 -16.23 -4.77
N ASP A 62 -19.58 -15.88 -6.05
CA ASP A 62 -18.52 -16.14 -7.03
C ASP A 62 -17.52 -14.98 -7.18
N ASN A 63 -17.67 -13.91 -6.40
CA ASN A 63 -16.85 -12.71 -6.49
C ASN A 63 -15.80 -12.64 -5.38
N TRP A 64 -14.65 -12.03 -5.70
CA TRP A 64 -13.59 -11.72 -4.74
C TRP A 64 -13.58 -10.22 -4.46
N ILE A 65 -13.80 -9.86 -3.20
CA ILE A 65 -13.87 -8.48 -2.74
C ILE A 65 -12.58 -8.18 -1.99
N PHE A 66 -11.84 -7.16 -2.41
CA PHE A 66 -10.62 -6.74 -1.73
C PHE A 66 -10.92 -6.13 -0.37
N ASP A 67 -10.42 -6.73 0.70
CA ASP A 67 -10.52 -6.20 2.06
C ASP A 67 -9.43 -5.15 2.27
N LYS A 68 -9.70 -3.94 1.76
CA LYS A 68 -8.80 -2.78 1.84
C LYS A 68 -8.38 -2.51 3.28
N ASN A 69 -9.30 -2.60 4.23
CA ASN A 69 -9.03 -2.27 5.63
C ASN A 69 -8.06 -3.26 6.26
N LYS A 70 -8.27 -4.57 6.04
CA LYS A 70 -7.35 -5.61 6.48
C LYS A 70 -5.97 -5.44 5.86
N PHE A 71 -5.90 -5.15 4.56
CA PHE A 71 -4.62 -4.93 3.88
C PHE A 71 -3.88 -3.70 4.43
N VAL A 72 -4.57 -2.58 4.65
CA VAL A 72 -3.96 -1.38 5.25
C VAL A 72 -3.45 -1.65 6.66
N TRP A 73 -4.26 -2.32 7.48
CA TRP A 73 -3.84 -2.70 8.83
C TRP A 73 -2.59 -3.58 8.80
N PHE A 74 -2.55 -4.54 7.88
CA PHE A 74 -1.39 -5.39 7.64
C PHE A 74 -0.15 -4.59 7.20
N LEU A 75 -0.29 -3.66 6.25
CA LEU A 75 0.81 -2.79 5.80
C LEU A 75 1.40 -1.95 6.95
N ASN A 76 0.57 -1.56 7.93
CA ASN A 76 0.99 -0.77 9.07
C ASN A 76 1.53 -1.62 10.24
N SER A 77 1.50 -2.96 10.13
CA SER A 77 2.02 -3.84 11.17
C SER A 77 3.55 -3.73 11.30
N LYS A 78 4.05 -3.80 12.54
CA LYS A 78 5.50 -3.75 12.83
C LYS A 78 6.28 -4.90 12.18
N GLU A 79 5.60 -6.01 11.89
CA GLU A 79 6.20 -7.20 11.27
C GLU A 79 6.40 -7.03 9.75
N PHE A 80 5.53 -6.27 9.08
CA PHE A 80 5.83 -5.79 7.73
C PHE A 80 6.88 -4.66 7.77
N LEU A 81 6.89 -3.83 8.83
CA LEU A 81 7.69 -2.61 8.91
C LEU A 81 8.34 -2.33 10.29
N PRO A 82 9.60 -2.74 10.53
CA PRO A 82 10.46 -1.97 11.44
C PRO A 82 10.70 -0.56 10.87
N ASP A 83 10.73 0.43 11.76
CA ASP A 83 10.67 1.90 11.58
C ASP A 83 10.96 2.49 10.18
N SER A 84 10.10 3.43 9.78
CA SER A 84 9.76 3.82 8.39
C SER A 84 8.48 4.69 8.37
N TYR A 85 7.57 4.45 9.32
CA TYR A 85 6.27 5.12 9.45
C TYR A 85 6.33 6.39 10.31
N THR A 86 7.29 7.25 10.03
CA THR A 86 7.31 8.64 10.52
C THR A 86 7.69 9.57 9.37
N ARG A 87 6.83 9.62 8.35
CA ARG A 87 6.68 10.84 7.56
C ARG A 87 5.23 10.98 7.17
N PHE A 88 4.42 11.39 8.15
CA PHE A 88 3.18 12.09 7.84
C PHE A 88 3.54 13.13 6.78
N SER A 89 2.92 12.99 5.60
CA SER A 89 2.93 14.02 4.58
C SER A 89 2.28 15.24 5.21
N ASN A 90 3.07 16.17 5.73
CA ASN A 90 2.61 17.54 5.93
C ASN A 90 2.25 18.07 4.53
N LYS A 91 0.97 17.94 4.15
CA LYS A 91 0.39 18.79 3.12
C LYS A 91 0.35 20.19 3.73
N ILE A 92 1.45 20.92 3.62
CA ILE A 92 1.44 22.37 3.85
C ILE A 92 0.67 22.97 2.67
N GLY A 93 -0.66 22.97 2.78
CA GLY A 93 -1.52 23.89 2.05
C GLY A 93 -1.65 25.14 2.90
N LEU A 94 -0.65 26.02 2.86
CA LEU A 94 -0.80 27.38 3.38
C LEU A 94 -0.95 28.32 2.18
N SER A 95 -2.15 28.32 1.59
CA SER A 95 -2.58 29.45 0.77
C SER A 95 -2.91 30.60 1.73
N THR A 96 -1.91 31.41 2.09
CA THR A 96 -2.21 32.74 2.65
C THR A 96 -2.47 33.66 1.46
N PHE A 97 -3.74 33.79 1.10
CA PHE A 97 -4.18 34.88 0.24
C PHE A 97 -4.00 36.18 1.04
N SER A 98 -2.84 36.82 0.93
CA SER A 98 -2.66 38.19 1.40
C SER A 98 -3.30 39.13 0.39
N GLY A 99 -4.61 39.30 0.53
CA GLY A 99 -5.34 40.44 0.00
C GLY A 99 -5.74 41.37 1.14
N GLY A 100 -5.31 42.63 1.06
CA GLY A 100 -5.93 43.78 1.73
C GLY A 100 -5.15 44.40 2.89
N GLY A 101 -4.66 45.64 2.70
CA GLY A 101 -4.21 46.50 3.80
C GLY A 101 -3.28 47.66 3.41
N ILE A 102 -3.83 48.70 2.78
CA ILE A 102 -3.50 50.14 2.89
C ILE A 102 -2.28 50.56 3.76
N ILE A 103 -1.28 51.20 3.15
CA ILE A 103 -0.94 52.65 3.24
C ILE A 103 -0.18 53.08 1.98
#